data_AF-A0A0F8DA78-F1
#
_entry.id   AF-A0A0F8DA78-F1
#
_cell.length_a   1.000
_cell.length_b   1.000
_cell.length_c   1.000
_cell.angle_alpha   90.00
_cell.angle_beta   90.00
_cell.angle_gamma   90.00
#
_symmetry.space_group_name_H-M   'P 1'
#
loop_
_entity.id
_entity.type
_entity.pdbx_description
1 polymer ?
#
loop_
_entity_poly.entity_id
_entity_poly.type
_entity_poly.pdbx_seq_one_letter_code
_entity_poly.pdbx_strand_id
1 'polypeptide(L)' 'MTKFSLLDHESVPKHEIIAEGELKSVLSKFLIEKEQLPKIKVQDPVSKEIGAAVGDVVKITRKSQTAGEADYYRLVIE' A
#
# COMPACT_ATOMS: atom_id res chain seq x y z
N MET A 1 18.17 20.44 -10.29
CA MET A 1 16.97 19.75 -10.80
C MET A 1 16.12 19.39 -9.59
N THR A 2 14.95 20.00 -9.46
CA THR A 2 14.01 19.75 -8.36
C THR A 2 13.58 18.28 -8.42
N LYS A 3 13.81 17.54 -7.34
CA LYS A 3 13.43 16.14 -7.21
C LYS A 3 11.90 16.11 -7.13
N PHE A 4 11.22 15.77 -8.22
CA PHE A 4 9.78 15.51 -8.19
C PHE A 4 9.56 14.16 -7.50
N SER A 5 8.85 14.18 -6.38
CA SER A 5 8.41 13.00 -5.65
C SER A 5 7.00 12.66 -6.10
N LEU A 6 6.73 11.42 -6.50
CA LEU A 6 5.38 11.00 -6.92
C LEU A 6 4.41 11.03 -5.72
N LEU A 7 4.94 10.79 -4.52
CA LEU A 7 4.19 10.81 -3.25
C LEU A 7 3.63 12.19 -2.87
N ASP A 8 4.16 13.29 -3.41
CA ASP A 8 3.70 14.65 -3.09
C ASP A 8 2.49 15.09 -3.95
N HIS A 9 2.06 14.26 -4.89
CA HIS A 9 0.94 14.58 -5.77
C HIS A 9 -0.40 14.39 -5.06
N GLU A 10 -1.33 15.34 -5.17
CA GLU A 10 -2.63 15.32 -4.50
C GLU A 10 -3.46 14.04 -4.82
N SER A 11 -3.38 13.57 -6.07
CA SER A 11 -4.07 12.34 -6.50
C SER A 11 -3.37 11.04 -6.10
N VAL A 12 -2.16 11.10 -5.52
CA VAL A 12 -1.44 9.92 -5.05
C VAL A 12 -1.65 9.80 -3.54
N PRO A 13 -2.38 8.78 -3.07
CA PRO A 13 -2.56 8.58 -1.63
C PRO A 13 -1.24 8.18 -0.96
N LYS A 14 -1.20 8.21 0.38
CA LYS A 14 0.00 7.81 1.13
C LYS A 14 0.16 6.30 1.06
N HIS A 15 1.34 5.84 0.68
CA HIS A 15 1.71 4.43 0.61
C HIS A 15 2.80 4.13 1.63
N GLU A 16 2.58 3.13 2.49
CA GLU A 16 3.50 2.76 3.56
C GLU A 16 3.64 1.22 3.60
N ILE A 17 4.84 0.72 3.87
CA ILE A 17 5.07 -0.72 4.02
C ILE A 17 4.68 -1.14 5.44
N ILE A 18 3.87 -2.19 5.55
CA ILE A 18 3.40 -2.69 6.84
C ILE A 18 4.38 -3.70 7.42
N ALA A 19 4.60 -3.63 8.73
CA ALA A 19 5.36 -4.64 9.45
C ALA A 19 4.57 -5.95 9.60
N GLU A 20 5.24 -7.10 9.59
CA GLU A 20 4.60 -8.42 9.67
C GLU A 20 3.65 -8.59 10.87
N GLY A 21 3.94 -7.91 12.00
CA GLY A 21 3.09 -7.95 13.20
C GLY A 21 1.71 -7.35 12.95
N GLU A 22 1.65 -6.14 12.39
CA GLU A 22 0.39 -5.48 12.02
C GLU A 22 -0.32 -6.23 10.90
N LEU A 23 0.43 -6.76 9.93
CA LEU A 23 -0.12 -7.54 8.83
C LEU A 23 -0.92 -8.75 9.35
N LYS A 24 -0.38 -9.50 10.31
CA LYS A 24 -1.10 -10.65 10.91
C LYS A 24 -2.41 -10.23 11.57
N SER A 25 -2.42 -9.09 12.26
CA SER A 25 -3.64 -8.56 12.87
C SER A 25 -4.68 -8.17 11.82
N VAL A 26 -4.25 -7.54 10.72
CA VAL A 26 -5.12 -7.15 9.60
C VAL A 26 -5.73 -8.39 8.93
N LEU A 27 -4.90 -9.37 8.57
CA LEU A 27 -5.35 -10.62 7.94
C LEU A 27 -6.34 -11.38 8.83
N SER A 28 -6.05 -11.44 10.14
CA SER A 28 -6.92 -12.08 11.13
C SER A 28 -8.26 -11.34 11.31
N LYS A 29 -8.24 -10.01 11.28
CA LYS A 29 -9.44 -9.17 11.40
C LYS A 29 -10.40 -9.35 10.23
N PHE A 30 -9.85 -9.48 9.02
CA PHE A 30 -10.62 -9.66 7.80
C PHE A 30 -10.89 -11.13 7.45
N LEU A 31 -10.27 -12.08 8.18
CA LEU A 31 -10.35 -13.52 7.93
C LEU A 31 -9.96 -13.87 6.48
N ILE A 32 -8.88 -13.26 5.99
CA ILE A 32 -8.36 -13.45 4.64
C ILE A 32 -6.89 -13.87 4.66
N GLU A 33 -6.49 -14.55 3.59
CA GLU A 33 -5.11 -14.86 3.28
C GLU A 33 -4.43 -13.70 2.53
N LYS A 34 -3.11 -13.61 2.65
CA LYS A 34 -2.29 -12.59 1.96
C LYS A 34 -2.54 -12.54 0.45
N GLU A 35 -2.81 -13.69 -0.16
CA GLU A 35 -3.02 -13.86 -1.60
C GLU A 35 -4.36 -13.30 -2.09
N GLN A 36 -5.31 -13.11 -1.18
CA GLN A 36 -6.62 -12.54 -1.45
C GLN A 36 -6.60 -11.01 -1.43
N LEU A 37 -5.49 -10.40 -0.99
CA LEU A 37 -5.31 -8.97 -1.09
C LEU A 37 -5.18 -8.54 -2.57
N PRO A 38 -5.73 -7.37 -2.92
CA PRO A 38 -5.49 -6.74 -4.22
C PRO A 38 -3.99 -6.64 -4.49
N LYS A 39 -3.58 -6.93 -5.73
CA LYS A 39 -2.17 -7.07 -6.07
C LYS A 39 -1.63 -5.80 -6.73
N ILE A 40 -0.38 -5.45 -6.46
CA ILE A 40 0.36 -4.37 -7.10
C ILE A 40 1.68 -4.93 -7.64
N LYS A 41 2.14 -4.45 -8.80
CA LYS A 41 3.40 -4.92 -9.37
C LYS A 41 4.58 -4.22 -8.72
N VAL A 42 5.69 -4.92 -8.51
CA VAL A 42 6.96 -4.33 -8.09
C VAL A 42 7.49 -3.28 -9.10
N GLN A 43 7.04 -3.39 -10.35
CA GLN A 43 7.38 -2.43 -11.41
C GLN A 43 6.66 -1.09 -11.27
N ASP A 44 5.62 -1.01 -10.44
CA ASP A 44 4.86 0.21 -10.22
C ASP A 44 5.77 1.34 -9.68
N PRO A 45 5.65 2.57 -10.21
CA PRO A 45 6.47 3.70 -9.76
C PRO A 45 6.40 3.94 -8.25
N VAL A 46 5.21 3.77 -7.66
CA VAL A 46 5.00 3.98 -6.22
C VAL A 46 5.69 2.89 -5.41
N SER A 47 5.59 1.63 -5.84
CA SER A 47 6.30 0.50 -5.22
C SER A 47 7.81 0.69 -5.24
N LYS A 48 8.36 1.24 -6.33
CA LYS A 48 9.80 1.58 -6.42
C LYS A 48 10.19 2.74 -5.51
N GLU A 49 9.34 3.75 -5.40
CA GLU A 49 9.61 4.94 -4.57
C GLU A 49 9.63 4.60 -3.07
N ILE A 50 8.74 3.71 -2.63
CA ILE A 50 8.70 3.22 -1.24
C ILE A 50 9.69 2.07 -0.97
N GLY A 51 10.30 1.50 -2.01
CA GLY A 51 11.26 0.40 -1.89
C GLY A 51 10.62 -0.94 -1.50
N ALA A 52 9.37 -1.19 -1.88
CA ALA A 52 8.68 -2.43 -1.56
C ALA A 52 9.18 -3.61 -2.41
N ALA A 53 9.33 -4.77 -1.79
CA ALA A 53 9.76 -6.01 -2.42
C ALA A 53 8.57 -6.95 -2.69
N VAL A 54 8.79 -7.96 -3.53
CA VAL A 54 7.79 -9.00 -3.81
C VAL A 54 7.46 -9.73 -2.50
N GLY A 55 6.17 -9.80 -2.16
CA GLY A 55 5.68 -10.39 -0.92
C GLY A 55 5.34 -9.38 0.17
N ASP A 56 5.77 -8.12 0.04
CA ASP A 56 5.39 -7.06 0.98
C ASP A 56 3.94 -6.65 0.81
N VAL A 57 3.36 -6.14 1.91
CA VAL A 57 2.01 -5.55 1.89
C VAL A 57 2.10 -4.06 2.14
N VAL A 58 1.55 -3.31 1.19
CA VAL A 58 1.51 -1.85 1.21
C VAL A 58 0.17 -1.40 1.77
N LYS A 59 0.21 -0.59 2.83
CA LYS A 59 -0.91 0.20 3.32
C LYS A 59 -1.07 1.43 2.43
N ILE A 60 -2.30 1.70 2.03
CA ILE A 60 -2.67 2.88 1.26
C ILE A 60 -3.71 3.64 2.06
N THR A 61 -3.33 4.78 2.61
CA THR A 61 -4.25 5.67 3.31
C THR A 61 -4.69 6.76 2.35
N ARG A 62 -5.95 6.70 1.92
CA ARG A 62 -6.54 7.68 1.00
C ARG A 62 -7.61 8.51 1.69
N LYS A 63 -7.72 9.78 1.31
CA LYS A 63 -8.86 10.60 1.69
C LYS A 63 -10.09 10.17 0.89
N SER A 64 -11.14 9.77 1.60
CA SER A 64 -12.42 9.40 1.02
C SER A 64 -13.43 10.51 1.28
N GLN A 65 -14.16 10.93 0.26
CA GLN A 65 -15.18 11.97 0.41
C GLN A 65 -16.33 11.54 1.34
N THR A 66 -16.61 10.23 1.43
CA THR A 66 -17.70 9.68 2.26
C THR A 66 -17.25 9.28 3.66
N ALA A 67 -16.04 8.75 3.79
CA ALA A 67 -15.54 8.16 5.03
C ALA A 67 -14.44 9.00 5.71
N GLY A 68 -14.03 10.12 5.11
CA GLY A 68 -12.90 10.93 5.56
C GLY A 68 -11.58 10.29 5.17
N GLU A 69 -11.20 9.20 5.83
CA GLU A 69 -9.99 8.43 5.55
C GLU A 69 -10.33 6.94 5.39
N ALA A 70 -9.72 6.30 4.39
CA ALA A 70 -9.90 4.89 4.11
C ALA A 70 -8.54 4.22 3.95
N ASP A 71 -8.33 3.17 4.73
CA ASP A 71 -7.16 2.30 4.65
C ASP A 71 -7.41 1.16 3.67
N TYR A 72 -6.46 0.94 2.77
CA TYR A 72 -6.48 -0.12 1.79
C TYR A 72 -5.17 -0.90 1.83
N TYR A 73 -5.22 -2.21 1.58
CA TYR A 73 -4.06 -3.09 1.71
C TYR A 73 -3.81 -3.77 0.37
N ARG A 74 -2.56 -3.74 -0.13
CA ARG A 74 -2.19 -4.40 -1.39
C ARG A 74 -0.94 -5.26 -1.25
N LEU A 75 -0.95 -6.43 -1.86
CA LEU A 75 0.20 -7.34 -1.92
C LEU A 75 1.07 -7.03 -3.13
N VAL A 76 2.37 -6.88 -2.93
CA VAL A 76 3.35 -6.69 -4.02
C VAL A 76 3.66 -8.03 -4.67
N ILE A 77 3.48 -8.10 -5.98
CA ILE A 77 3.81 -9.23 -6.84
C ILE A 77 4.80 -8.79 -7.93
N GLU A 78 5.38 -9.76 -8.63
CA GLU A 78 6.26 -9.51 -9.78
C GLU A 78 5.53 -8.85 -10.96
#